data_AF-A0A922WT31-F1
#
_entry.id   AF-A0A922WT31-F1
#
_cell.length_a   1.000
_cell.length_b   1.000
_cell.length_c   1.000
_cell.angle_alpha   90.00
_cell.angle_beta   90.00
_cell.angle_gamma   90.00
#
_symmetry.space_group_name_H-M   'P 1'
#
loop_
_entity.id
_entity.type
_entity.pdbx_description
1 polymer ?
#
loop_
_entity_poly.entity_id
_entity_poly.type
_entity_poly.pdbx_seq_one_letter_code
_entity_poly.pdbx_strand_id
1 'polypeptide(L)'
;FEYAYTCDKLRNDEFGGGAVIIKTDGIAYHSTHAIVSNALSAQPHAETARLVLTTRDAEHGLLFWNNEAGFGNFASATLFTEAEAAGFDVPIALDEPEWLACPAGMP
;
A
#
# COMPACT_ATOMS: atom_id res chain seq x y z
N PHE A 1 23.10 -15.91 23.51
CA PHE A 1 22.61 -14.54 23.67
C PHE A 1 22.90 -13.84 22.36
N GLU A 2 21.90 -13.28 21.69
CA GLU A 2 22.09 -12.64 20.38
C GLU A 2 21.55 -11.20 20.44
N TYR A 3 22.37 -10.27 19.98
CA TYR A 3 22.16 -8.82 20.02
C TYR A 3 22.39 -8.25 18.62
N ALA A 4 21.57 -7.29 18.20
CA ALA A 4 21.70 -6.63 16.90
C ALA A 4 21.83 -5.10 17.06
N TYR A 5 22.80 -4.53 16.34
CA TYR A 5 23.05 -3.10 16.21
C TYR A 5 23.37 -2.82 14.74
N THR A 6 22.63 -1.89 14.12
CA THR A 6 22.70 -1.63 12.68
C THR A 6 23.86 -0.71 12.34
N CYS A 7 24.82 -1.19 11.56
CA CYS A 7 25.91 -0.41 10.99
C CYS A 7 26.05 -0.76 9.51
N ASP A 8 25.41 0.00 8.63
CA ASP A 8 25.73 -0.10 7.20
C ASP A 8 27.11 0.53 6.96
N LYS A 9 28.14 -0.33 6.85
CA LYS A 9 29.50 0.04 6.40
C LYS A 9 29.50 0.15 4.87
N LEU A 10 28.79 1.12 4.31
CA LEU A 10 28.61 1.19 2.87
C LEU A 10 29.57 2.18 2.18
N ARG A 11 29.91 1.87 0.92
CA ARG A 11 30.81 2.65 0.06
C ARG A 11 30.04 3.83 -0.56
N ASN A 12 30.76 4.72 -1.25
CA ASN A 12 30.13 5.84 -1.97
C ASN A 12 29.01 5.32 -2.90
N ASP A 13 27.86 6.00 -2.91
CA ASP A 13 26.64 5.72 -3.69
C ASP A 13 25.65 4.66 -3.15
N GLU A 14 25.88 4.12 -1.96
CA GLU A 14 24.92 3.23 -1.29
C GLU A 14 24.05 4.00 -0.28
N PHE A 15 22.76 4.15 -0.59
CA PHE A 15 21.77 4.75 0.32
C PHE A 15 21.63 3.86 1.56
N GLY A 16 22.11 4.35 2.72
CA GLY A 16 22.14 3.59 3.97
C GLY A 16 20.74 3.25 4.47
N GLY A 17 20.44 1.95 4.54
CA GLY A 17 19.13 1.44 4.90
C GLY A 17 18.83 0.09 4.24
N GLY A 18 17.97 -0.70 4.89
CA GLY A 18 17.49 -1.97 4.39
C GLY A 18 16.27 -2.46 5.16
N ALA A 19 15.60 -3.46 4.63
CA ALA A 19 14.45 -4.12 5.25
C ALA A 19 14.71 -5.61 5.39
N VAL A 20 14.20 -6.19 6.49
CA VAL A 20 14.12 -7.63 6.68
C VAL A 20 12.65 -8.03 6.55
N ILE A 21 12.35 -8.89 5.58
CA ILE A 21 11.01 -9.41 5.34
C ILE A 21 10.97 -10.85 5.84
N ILE A 22 10.19 -11.09 6.89
CA ILE A 22 9.96 -12.43 7.44
C ILE A 22 8.74 -13.02 6.76
N LYS A 23 8.92 -14.17 6.11
CA LYS A 23 7.90 -14.92 5.41
C LYS A 23 7.81 -16.33 5.98
N THR A 24 6.76 -17.04 5.63
CA THR A 24 6.53 -18.43 6.04
C THR A 24 7.64 -19.38 5.59
N ASP A 25 8.34 -19.05 4.50
CA ASP A 25 9.45 -19.81 3.92
C ASP A 25 10.85 -19.34 4.38
N GLY A 26 10.95 -18.28 5.18
CA GLY A 26 12.21 -17.83 5.75
C GLY A 26 12.35 -16.32 5.90
N ILE A 27 13.60 -15.87 6.03
CA ILE A 27 13.96 -14.46 6.25
C ILE A 27 14.67 -13.93 5.01
N ALA A 28 14.15 -12.86 4.42
CA ALA A 28 14.76 -12.17 3.28
C ALA A 28 15.34 -10.81 3.70
N TYR A 29 16.58 -10.54 3.30
CA TYR A 29 17.27 -9.29 3.55
C TYR A 29 17.31 -8.46 2.27
N HIS A 30 16.96 -7.18 2.37
CA HIS A 30 16.92 -6.25 1.26
C HIS A 30 17.64 -4.96 1.62
N SER A 31 18.47 -4.42 0.71
CA SER A 31 18.97 -3.05 0.83
C SER A 31 17.96 -2.06 0.25
N THR A 32 17.94 -0.84 0.77
CA THR A 32 17.13 0.25 0.21
C THR A 32 17.44 0.47 -1.27
N HIS A 33 18.72 0.37 -1.66
CA HIS A 33 19.12 0.43 -3.06
C HIS A 33 18.46 -0.67 -3.91
N ALA A 34 18.47 -1.92 -3.45
CA ALA A 34 17.84 -3.02 -4.18
C ALA A 34 16.31 -2.86 -4.25
N ILE A 35 15.68 -2.37 -3.19
CA ILE A 35 14.24 -2.08 -3.16
C ILE A 35 13.90 -0.98 -4.17
N VAL A 36 14.62 0.14 -4.15
CA VAL A 36 14.39 1.27 -5.05
C VAL A 36 14.70 0.89 -6.49
N SER A 37 15.82 0.20 -6.75
CA SER A 37 16.17 -0.27 -8.09
C SER A 37 15.12 -1.23 -8.66
N ASN A 38 14.59 -2.15 -7.85
CA ASN A 38 13.50 -3.03 -8.28
C ASN A 38 12.20 -2.25 -8.51
N ALA A 39 11.86 -1.30 -7.64
CA ALA A 39 10.66 -0.47 -7.82
C ALA A 39 10.73 0.40 -9.09
N LEU A 40 11.92 0.91 -9.43
CA LEU A 40 12.15 1.71 -10.64
C LEU A 40 12.26 0.85 -11.91
N SER A 41 12.73 -0.40 -11.79
CA SER A 41 12.87 -1.33 -12.92
C SER A 41 11.59 -2.10 -13.20
N ALA A 42 10.70 -2.24 -12.21
CA ALA A 42 9.33 -2.60 -12.45
C ALA A 42 8.74 -1.50 -13.33
N GLN A 43 8.47 -1.80 -14.61
CA GLN A 43 7.60 -0.95 -15.39
C GLN A 43 6.35 -0.71 -14.55
N PRO A 44 5.96 0.54 -14.25
CA PRO A 44 4.64 0.76 -13.72
C PRO A 44 3.71 0.06 -14.70
N HIS A 45 2.99 -0.94 -14.22
CA HIS A 45 1.97 -1.55 -15.06
C HIS A 45 1.06 -0.37 -15.40
N ALA A 46 1.09 0.06 -16.67
CA ALA A 46 0.34 1.21 -17.13
C ALA A 46 -1.18 1.01 -16.95
N GLU A 47 -1.58 -0.20 -16.52
CA GLU A 47 -2.88 -0.50 -15.98
C GLU A 47 -2.98 -0.06 -14.50
N THR A 48 -3.08 1.26 -14.35
CA THR A 48 -3.88 2.00 -13.36
C THR A 48 -3.55 1.76 -11.88
N ALA A 49 -2.93 2.76 -11.23
CA ALA A 49 -3.10 2.94 -9.80
C ALA A 49 -4.60 2.86 -9.48
N ARG A 50 -5.00 1.85 -8.71
CA ARG A 50 -6.39 1.66 -8.29
C ARG A 50 -6.58 2.38 -6.98
N LEU A 51 -7.61 3.21 -6.91
CA LEU A 51 -8.01 3.91 -5.70
C LEU A 51 -9.19 3.17 -5.07
N VAL A 52 -9.25 3.19 -3.75
CA VAL A 52 -10.41 2.76 -2.97
C VAL A 52 -10.82 3.89 -2.05
N LEU A 53 -12.12 4.15 -1.95
CA LEU A 53 -12.65 5.12 -0.99
C LEU A 53 -12.84 4.45 0.36
N THR A 54 -12.38 5.09 1.42
CA THR A 54 -12.39 4.52 2.78
C THR A 54 -12.95 5.51 3.79
N THR A 55 -13.45 5.04 4.91
CA THR A 55 -13.81 5.89 6.06
C THR A 55 -13.39 5.18 7.34
N ARG A 56 -13.16 5.95 8.41
CA ARG A 56 -12.80 5.39 9.72
C ARG A 56 -14.06 5.10 10.51
N ASP A 57 -14.10 3.90 11.07
CA ASP A 57 -15.11 3.47 12.01
C ASP A 57 -14.45 3.16 13.36
N ALA A 58 -15.11 3.58 14.45
CA ALA A 58 -14.56 3.48 15.80
C ALA A 58 -14.50 2.04 16.32
N GLU A 59 -15.34 1.14 15.81
CA GLU A 59 -15.43 -0.26 16.24
C GLU A 59 -14.73 -1.21 15.25
N HIS A 60 -14.81 -0.93 13.94
CA HIS A 60 -14.37 -1.84 12.87
C HIS A 60 -13.06 -1.40 12.21
N GLY A 61 -12.57 -0.19 12.50
CA GLY A 61 -11.36 0.36 11.89
C GLY A 61 -11.63 0.94 10.50
N LEU A 62 -10.79 0.63 9.51
CA LEU A 62 -11.00 1.11 8.14
C LEU A 62 -12.07 0.29 7.43
N LEU A 63 -13.08 0.99 6.92
CA LEU A 63 -14.10 0.43 6.03
C LEU A 63 -13.88 0.92 4.60
N PHE A 64 -14.26 0.12 3.62
CA PHE A 64 -13.99 0.32 2.21
C PHE A 64 -15.29 0.37 1.42
N TRP A 65 -15.41 1.34 0.51
CA TRP A 65 -16.61 1.58 -0.25
C TRP A 65 -16.88 0.51 -1.32
N ASN A 66 -18.13 0.10 -1.45
CA ASN A 66 -18.66 -0.71 -2.53
C ASN A 66 -19.92 -0.04 -3.11
N ASN A 67 -20.03 0.04 -4.43
CA ASN A 67 -21.14 0.73 -5.11
C ASN A 67 -22.53 0.08 -4.89
N GLU A 68 -22.59 -1.19 -4.48
CA GLU A 68 -23.83 -1.94 -4.24
C GLU A 68 -24.18 -2.01 -2.74
N ALA A 69 -23.19 -2.17 -1.87
CA ALA A 69 -23.36 -2.47 -0.44
C ALA A 69 -22.93 -1.34 0.51
N GLY A 70 -22.25 -0.29 0.01
CA GLY A 70 -21.71 0.79 0.83
C GLY A 70 -20.38 0.43 1.52
N PHE A 71 -20.09 1.05 2.66
CA PHE A 71 -18.84 0.83 3.41
C PHE A 71 -18.82 -0.54 4.11
N GLY A 72 -17.76 -1.32 3.85
CA GLY A 72 -17.59 -2.66 4.41
C GLY A 72 -16.16 -3.17 4.31
N ASN A 73 -15.99 -4.47 4.07
CA ASN A 73 -14.67 -5.10 4.01
C ASN A 73 -13.92 -4.75 2.70
N PHE A 74 -12.59 -4.81 2.75
CA PHE A 74 -11.75 -4.55 1.58
C PHE A 74 -11.93 -5.55 0.44
N ALA A 75 -12.18 -6.83 0.75
CA ALA A 75 -12.28 -7.89 -0.26
C ALA A 75 -13.47 -7.71 -1.22
N SER A 76 -14.49 -6.96 -0.82
CA SER A 76 -15.63 -6.58 -1.66
C SER A 76 -15.57 -5.13 -2.16
N ALA A 77 -14.49 -4.39 -1.90
CA ALA A 77 -14.44 -2.97 -2.24
C ALA A 77 -14.47 -2.73 -3.75
N THR A 78 -15.08 -1.62 -4.17
CA THR A 78 -15.00 -1.17 -5.55
C THR A 78 -13.69 -0.42 -5.75
N LEU A 79 -12.92 -0.82 -6.76
CA LEU A 79 -11.70 -0.15 -7.17
C LEU A 79 -11.97 0.85 -8.28
N PHE A 80 -11.39 2.03 -8.16
CA PHE A 80 -11.57 3.15 -9.08
C PHE A 80 -10.25 3.46 -9.79
N THR A 81 -10.34 3.90 -11.03
CA THR A 81 -9.26 4.67 -11.66
C THR A 81 -9.21 6.09 -11.09
N GLU A 82 -8.09 6.79 -11.28
CA GLU A 82 -7.98 8.21 -10.89
C GLU A 82 -9.06 9.09 -11.56
N ALA A 83 -9.40 8.79 -12.83
CA ALA A 83 -10.42 9.54 -13.57
C ALA A 83 -11.82 9.31 -13.00
N GLU A 84 -12.15 8.08 -12.62
CA GLU A 84 -13.43 7.78 -11.97
C GLU A 84 -13.52 8.44 -10.58
N ALA A 85 -12.45 8.35 -9.78
CA ALA A 85 -12.40 8.95 -8.44
C ALA A 85 -12.55 10.48 -8.49
N ALA A 86 -11.95 11.16 -9.48
CA ALA A 86 -12.04 12.60 -9.62
C ALA A 86 -13.47 13.12 -9.90
N GLY A 87 -14.31 12.29 -10.52
CA GLY A 87 -15.71 12.59 -10.81
C GLY A 87 -16.71 11.93 -9.87
N PHE A 88 -16.25 11.19 -8.86
CA PHE A 88 -17.10 10.41 -7.98
C PHE A 88 -17.74 11.28 -6.90
N ASP A 89 -19.06 11.15 -6.73
CA ASP A 89 -19.80 11.84 -5.67
C ASP A 89 -19.57 11.13 -4.33
N VAL A 90 -18.73 11.72 -3.47
CA VAL A 90 -18.29 11.11 -2.22
C VAL A 90 -19.47 11.04 -1.23
N PRO A 91 -19.86 9.84 -0.77
CA PRO A 91 -20.96 9.66 0.17
C PRO A 91 -20.71 10.36 1.50
N ILE A 92 -21.76 10.91 2.10
CA ILE A 92 -21.70 11.44 3.47
C ILE A 92 -21.62 10.26 4.45
N ALA A 93 -20.53 10.20 5.23
CA ALA A 93 -20.31 9.21 6.26
C ALA A 93 -20.09 9.88 7.64
N LEU A 94 -19.96 9.08 8.69
CA LEU A 94 -19.71 9.57 10.05
C LEU A 94 -18.34 10.25 10.19
N ASP A 95 -17.33 9.71 9.53
CA ASP A 95 -16.00 10.32 9.37
C ASP A 95 -15.75 10.62 7.88
N GLU A 96 -14.92 11.63 7.60
CA GLU A 96 -14.65 12.07 6.23
C GLU A 96 -14.05 10.93 5.39
N PRO A 97 -14.67 10.55 4.26
CA PRO A 97 -14.10 9.52 3.42
C PRO A 97 -12.81 9.97 2.71
N GLU A 98 -11.79 9.12 2.72
CA GLU A 98 -10.48 9.37 2.15
C GLU A 98 -10.16 8.36 1.03
N TRP A 99 -9.54 8.83 -0.06
CA TRP A 99 -9.04 7.99 -1.14
C TRP A 99 -7.68 7.38 -0.78
N LEU A 100 -7.56 6.05 -0.91
CA LEU A 100 -6.31 5.32 -0.70
C LEU A 100 -5.86 4.61 -1.98
N ALA A 101 -4.55 4.64 -2.24
CA ALA A 101 -3.93 3.86 -3.30
C ALA A 101 -3.88 2.38 -2.90
N CYS A 102 -4.36 1.53 -3.80
CA CYS A 102 -4.28 0.08 -3.68
C CYS A 102 -2.89 -0.39 -4.12
N PRO A 103 -2.19 -1.24 -3.34
CA PRO A 103 -0.92 -1.83 -3.74
C PRO A 103 -1.06 -2.62 -5.06
N ALA A 104 -0.09 -2.47 -5.96
CA ALA A 104 -0.05 -3.24 -7.19
C ALA A 104 -0.04 -4.76 -6.89
N GLY A 105 -1.03 -5.49 -7.41
CA GLY A 105 -1.17 -6.94 -7.22
C GLY A 105 -2.21 -7.37 -6.18
N MET A 106 -2.92 -6.45 -5.55
CA MET A 106 -4.24 -6.77 -4.98
C MET A 106 -5.28 -6.91 -6.10
N PRO A 107 -6.27 -7.82 -5.95
CA PRO A 107 -7.25 -8.14 -7.00
C PRO A 107 -8.07 -6.95 -7.47
#